data_AF-A0AA38IC16-F1
#
_entry.id   AF-A0AA38IC16-F1
#
_cell.length_a   1.000
_cell.length_b   1.000
_cell.length_c   1.000
_cell.angle_alpha   90.00
_cell.angle_beta   90.00
_cell.angle_gamma   90.00
#
_symmetry.space_group_name_H-M   'P 1'
#
loop_
_entity.id
_entity.type
_entity.pdbx_description
1 polymer ?
#
loop_
_entity_poly.entity_id
_entity_poly.type
_entity_poly.pdbx_seq_one_letter_code
_entity_poly.pdbx_strand_id
1 'polypeptide(L)'
;MPWSSYKKQIEAAATVNLWKEEQKAAALVTALRSAALERLQTLYDKNISKCSALTSALELRFGDEHLKQVFATQLKTRTQKVGEFLQEFAAYVKKWCV
;
A
#
# COMPACT_ATOMS: atom_id res chain seq x y z
N MET A 1 2.90 4.23 -7.04
CA MET A 1 3.98 4.42 -6.06
C MET A 1 3.73 3.47 -4.90
N PRO A 2 4.72 2.68 -4.44
CA PRO A 2 4.56 1.83 -3.25
C PRO A 2 4.19 2.67 -2.03
N TRP A 3 3.40 2.10 -1.11
CA TRP A 3 3.00 2.77 0.13
C TRP A 3 4.23 3.24 0.93
N SER A 4 5.28 2.42 0.99
CA SER A 4 6.53 2.75 1.69
C SER A 4 7.24 3.98 1.12
N SER A 5 7.25 4.16 -0.20
CA SER A 5 7.80 5.37 -0.84
C SER A 5 6.92 6.60 -0.59
N TYR A 6 5.60 6.40 -0.60
CA TYR A 6 4.63 7.46 -0.41
C TYR A 6 4.60 7.99 1.04
N LYS A 7 4.66 7.09 2.02
CA LYS A 7 4.77 7.41 3.45
C LYS A 7 6.00 8.29 3.72
N LYS A 8 7.16 7.95 3.15
CA LYS A 8 8.39 8.74 3.25
C LYS A 8 8.23 10.16 2.69
N GLN A 9 7.47 10.34 1.62
CA GLN A 9 7.23 11.67 1.04
C GLN A 9 6.38 12.55 1.97
N ILE A 10 5.32 11.98 2.55
CA ILE A 10 4.50 12.70 3.53
C ILE A 10 5.30 13.00 4.80
N GLU A 11 6.10 12.06 5.30
CA GLU A 11 6.95 12.27 6.47
C GLU A 11 7.98 13.38 6.22
N ALA A 12 8.66 13.38 5.06
CA ALA A 12 9.60 14.44 4.69
C ALA A 12 8.92 15.82 4.60
N ALA A 13 7.75 15.89 3.95
CA ALA A 13 6.97 17.13 3.87
C ALA A 13 6.53 17.60 5.25
N ALA A 14 6.12 16.68 6.13
CA ALA A 14 5.69 17.00 7.48
C ALA A 14 6.83 17.52 8.37
N THR A 15 8.04 16.96 8.23
CA THR A 15 9.22 17.43 8.97
C THR A 15 9.62 18.85 8.58
N VAL A 16 9.65 19.16 7.28
CA VAL A 16 10.02 20.50 6.78
C VAL A 16 8.99 21.55 7.17
N ASN A 17 7.70 21.19 7.12
CA ASN A 17 6.61 22.13 7.36
C ASN A 17 6.07 22.08 8.80
N LEU A 18 6.71 21.33 9.71
CA LEU A 18 6.29 21.17 11.11
C LEU A 18 4.82 20.76 11.25
N TRP A 19 4.34 19.89 10.36
CA TRP A 19 2.95 19.47 10.37
C TRP A 19 2.61 18.68 11.64
N LYS A 20 1.49 19.08 12.26
CA LYS A 20 0.84 18.32 13.31
C LYS A 20 0.07 17.14 12.72
N GLU A 21 -0.32 16.22 13.59
CA GLU A 21 -1.00 14.98 13.18
C GLU A 21 -2.28 15.24 12.38
N GLU A 22 -3.02 16.31 12.68
CA GLU A 22 -4.23 16.67 11.92
C GLU A 22 -3.90 17.08 10.47
N GLN A 23 -2.80 17.81 10.29
CA GLN A 23 -2.34 18.27 8.97
C GLN A 23 -1.79 17.12 8.13
N LYS A 24 -1.07 16.17 8.76
CA LYS A 24 -0.63 14.93 8.10
C LYS A 24 -1.84 14.09 7.65
N ALA A 25 -2.84 13.94 8.51
CA ALA A 25 -4.06 13.19 8.19
C ALA A 25 -4.82 13.83 7.02
N ALA A 26 -4.99 15.16 7.03
CA ALA A 26 -5.63 15.89 5.95
C ALA A 26 -4.86 15.76 4.63
N ALA A 27 -3.53 15.86 4.66
CA ALA A 27 -2.69 15.65 3.48
C ALA A 27 -2.83 14.22 2.92
N LEU A 28 -2.86 13.23 3.81
CA LEU A 28 -3.08 11.82 3.44
C LEU A 28 -4.44 11.60 2.78
N VAL A 29 -5.50 12.13 3.38
CA VAL A 29 -6.88 12.05 2.88
C VAL A 29 -7.00 12.73 1.51
N THR A 30 -6.41 13.91 1.35
CA THR A 30 -6.48 14.70 0.11
C THR A 30 -5.80 13.99 -1.06
N ALA A 31 -4.72 13.26 -0.78
CA ALA A 31 -3.96 12.57 -1.81
C ALA A 31 -4.45 11.14 -2.11
N LEU A 32 -5.31 10.58 -1.26
CA LEU A 32 -6.07 9.37 -1.58
C LEU A 32 -7.17 9.71 -2.60
N ARG A 33 -7.07 9.17 -3.82
CA ARG A 33 -8.14 9.28 -4.83
C ARG A 33 -9.43 8.60 -4.34
N SER A 34 -10.57 9.10 -4.79
CA SER A 34 -11.94 8.68 -4.44
C SER A 34 -12.15 7.16 -4.25
N ALA A 35 -11.63 6.30 -5.13
CA ALA A 35 -11.77 4.84 -5.01
C ALA A 35 -10.96 4.19 -3.85
N ALA A 36 -9.88 4.83 -3.39
CA ALA A 36 -9.16 4.43 -2.18
C ALA A 36 -9.88 4.94 -0.93
N LEU A 37 -10.53 6.11 -1.04
CA LEU A 37 -11.33 6.72 0.02
C LEU A 37 -12.59 5.88 0.33
N GLU A 38 -13.32 5.46 -0.69
CA GLU A 38 -14.51 4.58 -0.55
C GLU A 38 -14.17 3.24 0.12
N ARG A 39 -13.00 2.67 -0.19
CA ARG A 39 -12.56 1.42 0.46
C ARG A 39 -12.04 1.62 1.88
N LEU A 40 -11.69 2.85 2.25
CA LEU A 40 -11.35 3.21 3.63
C LEU A 40 -12.58 3.61 4.44
N GLN A 41 -13.74 3.92 3.83
CA GLN A 41 -14.99 4.28 4.52
C GLN A 41 -15.45 3.24 5.54
N THR A 42 -15.27 1.94 5.27
CA THR A 42 -15.59 0.86 6.23
C THR A 42 -14.71 0.87 7.50
N LEU A 43 -13.55 1.51 7.46
CA LEU A 43 -12.67 1.72 8.62
C LEU A 43 -12.85 3.13 9.23
N TYR A 44 -13.51 4.02 8.51
CA TYR A 44 -13.64 5.46 8.74
C TYR A 44 -14.57 5.78 9.91
N ASP A 45 -15.63 4.99 10.14
CA ASP A 45 -16.65 5.27 11.16
C ASP A 45 -16.15 5.30 12.62
N LYS A 46 -14.91 4.89 12.91
CA LYS A 46 -14.44 4.76 14.31
C LYS A 46 -13.27 5.63 14.75
N ASN A 47 -12.37 6.14 13.89
CA ASN A 47 -11.08 6.67 14.41
C ASN A 47 -10.32 7.72 13.54
N ILE A 48 -10.98 8.44 12.62
CA ILE A 48 -10.32 9.37 11.66
C ILE A 48 -9.47 10.48 12.31
N SER A 49 -9.75 10.84 13.58
CA SER A 49 -9.07 11.97 14.22
C SER A 49 -7.54 11.78 14.36
N LYS A 50 -7.02 10.55 14.23
CA LYS A 50 -5.59 10.27 14.41
C LYS A 50 -4.95 9.78 13.11
N CYS A 51 -3.98 10.54 12.59
CA CYS A 51 -3.15 10.15 11.44
C CYS A 51 -2.51 8.76 11.63
N SER A 52 -2.21 8.38 12.86
CA SER A 52 -1.69 7.04 13.18
C SER A 52 -2.63 5.91 12.76
N ALA A 53 -3.94 6.03 13.03
CA ALA A 53 -4.92 5.00 12.67
C ALA A 53 -5.06 4.86 11.14
N LEU A 54 -5.05 5.98 10.42
CA LEU A 54 -5.09 6.01 8.95
C LEU A 54 -3.82 5.37 8.36
N THR A 55 -2.65 5.73 8.90
CA THR A 55 -1.35 5.18 8.49
C THR A 55 -1.29 3.67 8.74
N SER A 56 -1.76 3.18 9.89
CA SER A 56 -1.80 1.74 10.21
C SER A 56 -2.74 0.96 9.30
N ALA A 57 -3.92 1.51 8.97
CA ALA A 57 -4.85 0.87 8.02
C ALA A 57 -4.24 0.75 6.62
N LEU A 58 -3.53 1.79 6.19
CA LEU A 58 -2.83 1.81 4.91
C LEU A 58 -1.62 0.88 4.89
N GLU A 59 -0.88 0.79 5.98
CA GLU A 59 0.22 -0.17 6.16
C GLU A 59 -0.30 -1.62 6.12
N LEU A 60 -1.42 -1.91 6.78
CA LEU A 60 -2.02 -3.25 6.76
C LEU A 60 -2.48 -3.64 5.34
N ARG A 61 -2.99 -2.67 4.57
CA ARG A 61 -3.61 -2.95 3.26
C ARG A 61 -2.62 -2.87 2.10
N PHE A 62 -1.67 -1.96 2.16
CA PHE A 62 -0.77 -1.61 1.06
C PHE A 62 0.72 -1.71 1.46
N GLY A 63 1.03 -2.03 2.72
CA GLY A 63 2.38 -2.25 3.18
C GLY A 63 2.99 -3.54 2.62
N ASP A 64 4.33 -3.54 2.61
CA ASP A 64 5.11 -4.58 1.93
C ASP A 64 4.93 -5.98 2.56
N GLU A 65 4.57 -6.06 3.84
CA GLU A 65 4.27 -7.33 4.53
C GLU A 65 3.02 -8.04 3.99
N HIS A 66 1.91 -7.29 3.80
CA HIS A 66 0.70 -7.88 3.24
C HIS A 66 0.92 -8.25 1.77
N LEU A 67 1.68 -7.43 1.04
CA LEU A 67 2.09 -7.72 -0.33
C LEU A 67 2.92 -9.02 -0.39
N LYS A 68 3.85 -9.26 0.54
CA LYS A 68 4.59 -10.53 0.62
C LYS A 68 3.68 -11.75 0.80
N GLN A 69 2.66 -11.69 1.66
CA GLN A 69 1.70 -12.80 1.82
C GLN A 69 0.85 -13.01 0.57
N VAL A 70 0.39 -11.93 -0.07
CA VAL A 70 -0.37 -12.00 -1.32
C VAL A 70 0.49 -12.59 -2.44
N PHE A 71 1.75 -12.14 -2.59
CA PHE A 71 2.68 -12.67 -3.58
C PHE A 71 3.05 -14.13 -3.30
N ALA A 72 3.30 -14.50 -2.05
CA ALA A 72 3.57 -15.89 -1.69
C ALA A 72 2.39 -16.81 -2.04
N THR A 73 1.16 -16.34 -1.82
CA THR A 73 -0.05 -17.09 -2.20
C THR A 73 -0.19 -17.18 -3.72
N GLN A 74 0.00 -16.07 -4.44
CA GLN A 74 -0.04 -16.05 -5.90
C GLN A 74 1.02 -16.97 -6.52
N LEU A 75 2.26 -16.94 -6.02
CA LEU A 75 3.35 -17.85 -6.42
C LEU A 75 2.99 -19.32 -6.19
N LYS A 76 2.44 -19.66 -5.03
CA LYS A 76 2.01 -21.04 -4.72
C LYS A 76 0.94 -21.55 -5.68
N THR A 77 0.05 -20.67 -6.14
CA THR A 77 -1.05 -21.03 -7.06
C THR A 77 -0.66 -20.90 -8.54
N ARG A 78 0.52 -20.35 -8.86
CA ARG A 78 0.94 -20.07 -10.23
C ARG A 78 1.63 -21.30 -10.84
N THR A 79 1.01 -21.88 -11.86
CA THR A 79 1.60 -22.92 -12.73
C THR A 79 1.73 -22.39 -14.16
N GLN A 80 2.77 -22.76 -14.91
CA GLN A 80 2.94 -22.30 -16.30
C GLN A 80 1.67 -22.57 -17.12
N LYS A 81 1.16 -21.56 -17.83
CA LYS A 81 -0.05 -21.72 -18.64
C LYS A 81 0.28 -22.42 -19.96
N VAL A 82 -0.69 -23.13 -20.53
CA VAL A 82 -0.58 -23.66 -21.89
C VAL A 82 -0.40 -22.48 -22.86
N GLY A 83 0.71 -22.49 -23.62
CA GLY A 83 1.07 -21.43 -24.56
C GLY A 83 1.89 -20.28 -23.99
N GLU A 84 2.20 -20.27 -22.68
CA GLU A 84 3.13 -19.29 -22.08
C GLU A 84 4.57 -19.72 -22.28
N PHE A 85 5.44 -18.81 -22.74
CA PHE A 85 6.85 -19.12 -22.90
C PHE A 85 7.53 -19.28 -21.54
N LEU A 86 8.46 -20.23 -21.46
CA LEU A 86 9.18 -20.52 -20.22
C LEU A 86 9.93 -19.29 -19.68
N GLN A 87 10.39 -18.40 -20.56
CA GLN A 87 11.06 -17.14 -20.20
C GLN A 87 10.09 -16.14 -19.56
N GLU A 88 8.85 -16.06 -20.03
CA GLU A 88 7.81 -15.18 -19.45
C GLU A 88 7.41 -15.67 -18.06
N PHE A 89 7.26 -16.98 -17.91
CA PHE A 89 7.00 -17.62 -16.64
C PHE A 89 8.16 -17.41 -15.64
N ALA A 90 9.41 -17.61 -16.08
CA ALA A 90 10.59 -17.39 -15.26
C ALA A 90 10.79 -15.91 -14.88
N ALA A 91 10.48 -14.98 -15.78
CA ALA A 91 10.54 -13.54 -15.49
C ALA A 91 9.47 -13.13 -14.46
N TYR A 92 8.26 -13.70 -14.56
CA TYR A 92 7.22 -13.55 -13.55
C TYR A 92 7.71 -14.05 -12.20
N VAL A 93 8.21 -15.29 -12.11
CA VAL A 93 8.72 -15.85 -10.83
C VAL A 93 9.87 -15.01 -10.27
N LYS A 94 10.85 -14.62 -11.08
CA LYS A 94 11.99 -13.77 -10.65
C LYS A 94 11.55 -12.42 -10.10
N LYS A 95 10.52 -11.80 -10.68
CA LYS A 95 10.02 -10.50 -10.24
C LYS A 95 9.42 -10.54 -8.83
N TRP A 96 8.98 -11.70 -8.37
CA TRP A 96 8.21 -11.85 -7.12
C TRP A 96 8.93 -12.65 -6.02
N CYS A 97 10.17 -13.11 -6.28
CA CYS A 97 11.01 -13.84 -5.32
C CYS A 97 12.12 -12.97 -4.65
N VAL A 98 11.98 -11.64 -4.62
CA VAL A 98 12.96 -10.72 -4.00
C VAL A 98 12.79 -10.60 -2.50
#